data_AF-A0A7S3TRI6-F1
#
_entry.id   AF-A0A7S3TRI6-F1
#
_cell.length_a   1.000
_cell.length_b   1.000
_cell.length_c   1.000
_cell.angle_alpha   90.00
_cell.angle_beta   90.00
_cell.angle_gamma   90.00
#
_symmetry.space_group_name_H-M   'P 1'
#
loop_
_entity.id
_entity.type
_entity.pdbx_description
1 polymer ?
#
loop_
_entity_poly.entity_id
_entity_poly.type
_entity_poly.pdbx_seq_one_letter_code
_entity_poly.pdbx_strand_id
1 'polypeptide(L)'
;MNEQSIGKIFIGLAKSGSWGCFDEFNRIELEVLSVVAMQVQSILDAIRKGDNHPATINDKTFNVSKETGLFITMNPGYAGRSVLPDNLTAMFRPVAMMAPELYAIIKISLMSEGFTNTENLAKKVVTMYDLMKKQLSKQDHYDFSMRAVK
;
A
#
# COMPACT_ATOMS: atom_id res chain seq x y z
N MET A 1 -12.21 -7.48 -5.01
CA MET A 1 -12.43 -8.40 -3.86
C MET A 1 -13.84 -8.16 -3.36
N ASN A 2 -14.60 -9.20 -3.02
CA ASN A 2 -15.91 -9.03 -2.38
C ASN A 2 -15.77 -8.87 -0.84
N GLU A 3 -16.76 -8.26 -0.22
CA GLU A 3 -16.85 -7.94 1.20
C GLU A 3 -16.74 -9.18 2.10
N GLN A 4 -17.26 -10.33 1.63
CA GLN A 4 -17.17 -11.60 2.35
C GLN A 4 -15.75 -12.15 2.43
N SER A 5 -14.98 -12.07 1.34
CA SER A 5 -13.59 -12.55 1.32
C SER A 5 -12.69 -11.66 2.17
N ILE A 6 -12.89 -10.33 2.10
CA ILE A 6 -12.15 -9.37 2.94
C ILE A 6 -12.44 -9.64 4.42
N GLY A 7 -13.69 -9.85 4.80
CA GLY A 7 -14.06 -10.17 6.17
C GLY A 7 -13.40 -11.45 6.68
N LYS A 8 -13.28 -12.50 5.85
CA LYS A 8 -12.54 -13.73 6.21
C LYS A 8 -11.05 -13.47 6.44
N ILE A 9 -10.42 -12.66 5.60
CA ILE A 9 -9.00 -12.28 5.76
C ILE A 9 -8.82 -11.50 7.06
N PHE A 10 -9.68 -10.52 7.33
CA PHE A 10 -9.63 -9.74 8.57
C PHE A 10 -9.81 -10.60 9.82
N ILE A 11 -10.75 -11.55 9.82
CA ILE A 11 -10.89 -12.52 10.92
C ILE A 11 -9.59 -13.31 11.11
N GLY A 12 -8.97 -13.76 10.02
CA GLY A 12 -7.69 -14.47 10.05
C GLY A 12 -6.59 -13.65 10.72
N LEU A 13 -6.34 -12.44 10.21
CA LEU A 13 -5.31 -11.52 10.72
C LEU A 13 -5.56 -11.13 12.18
N ALA A 14 -6.82 -10.88 12.54
CA ALA A 14 -7.23 -10.48 13.89
C ALA A 14 -7.03 -11.61 14.91
N LYS A 15 -7.34 -12.85 14.53
CA LYS A 15 -7.13 -14.02 15.40
C LYS A 15 -5.66 -14.42 15.51
N SER A 16 -4.88 -14.23 14.45
CA SER A 16 -3.46 -14.61 14.43
C SER A 16 -2.51 -13.52 14.96
N GLY A 17 -2.99 -12.31 15.19
CA GLY A 17 -2.14 -11.17 15.58
C GLY A 17 -1.21 -10.69 14.46
N SER A 18 -1.52 -11.04 13.21
CA SER A 18 -0.65 -10.74 12.07
C SER A 18 -0.95 -9.36 11.48
N TRP A 19 0.00 -8.85 10.69
CA TRP A 19 -0.15 -7.58 9.99
C TRP A 19 -0.57 -7.82 8.54
N GLY A 20 -1.58 -7.09 8.09
CA GLY A 20 -2.04 -7.10 6.70
C GLY A 20 -1.81 -5.74 6.05
N CYS A 21 -1.15 -5.73 4.89
CA CYS A 21 -1.05 -4.55 4.03
C CYS A 21 -1.88 -4.79 2.77
N PHE A 22 -2.93 -3.99 2.59
CA PHE A 22 -3.85 -4.10 1.46
C PHE A 22 -3.45 -3.09 0.41
N ASP A 23 -2.82 -3.60 -0.64
CA ASP A 23 -2.33 -2.78 -1.73
C ASP A 23 -3.49 -2.25 -2.58
N GLU A 24 -3.39 -0.98 -2.98
CA GLU A 24 -4.31 -0.34 -3.90
C GLU A 24 -5.78 -0.42 -3.45
N PHE A 25 -6.00 -0.22 -2.14
CA PHE A 25 -7.29 -0.39 -1.48
C PHE A 25 -8.42 0.43 -2.10
N ASN A 26 -8.05 1.58 -2.67
CA ASN A 26 -8.94 2.47 -3.39
C ASN A 26 -9.42 1.95 -4.77
N ARG A 27 -9.05 0.73 -5.19
CA ARG A 27 -9.66 0.00 -6.32
C ARG A 27 -10.99 -0.67 -5.97
N ILE A 28 -11.29 -0.79 -4.68
CA ILE A 28 -12.53 -1.41 -4.22
C ILE A 28 -13.70 -0.45 -4.48
N GLU A 29 -14.82 -0.99 -4.93
CA GLU A 29 -16.06 -0.25 -5.13
C GLU A 29 -16.54 0.38 -3.82
N LEU A 30 -17.14 1.57 -3.92
CA LEU A 30 -17.52 2.37 -2.75
C LEU A 30 -18.53 1.64 -1.82
N GLU A 31 -19.43 0.84 -2.40
CA GLU A 31 -20.40 0.03 -1.66
C GLU A 31 -19.71 -1.00 -0.77
N VAL A 32 -18.71 -1.70 -1.32
CA VAL A 32 -17.91 -2.69 -0.59
C VAL A 32 -17.05 -2.00 0.47
N LEU A 33 -16.46 -0.84 0.17
CA LEU A 33 -15.67 -0.06 1.14
C LEU A 33 -16.47 0.33 2.38
N SER A 34 -17.77 0.61 2.22
CA SER A 34 -18.65 0.97 3.33
C SER A 34 -18.84 -0.18 4.33
N VAL A 35 -19.02 -1.41 3.83
CA VAL A 35 -19.10 -2.62 4.67
C VAL A 35 -17.75 -2.91 5.32
N VAL A 36 -16.67 -2.76 4.56
CA VAL A 36 -15.30 -2.97 5.03
C VAL A 36 -14.94 -1.98 6.15
N ALA A 37 -15.42 -0.74 6.10
CA ALA A 37 -15.23 0.23 7.18
C ALA A 37 -15.83 -0.25 8.51
N MET A 38 -17.01 -0.87 8.48
CA MET A 38 -17.62 -1.45 9.69
C MET A 38 -16.78 -2.62 10.23
N GLN A 39 -16.21 -3.44 9.35
CA GLN A 39 -15.35 -4.56 9.73
C GLN A 39 -14.04 -4.08 10.38
N VAL A 40 -13.39 -3.06 9.80
CA VAL A 40 -12.17 -2.44 10.36
C VAL A 40 -12.47 -1.80 11.71
N GLN A 41 -13.57 -1.04 11.82
CA GLN A 41 -14.00 -0.40 13.07
C GLN A 41 -14.20 -1.43 14.19
N SER A 42 -14.86 -2.55 13.89
CA SER A 42 -15.10 -3.66 14.83
C SER A 42 -13.78 -4.21 15.40
N ILE A 43 -12.76 -4.39 14.56
CA ILE A 43 -11.42 -4.84 14.99
C ILE A 43 -10.73 -3.76 15.82
N LEU A 44 -10.74 -2.50 15.40
CA LEU A 44 -10.08 -1.40 16.12
C LEU A 44 -10.72 -1.17 17.50
N ASP A 45 -12.03 -1.29 17.62
CA ASP A 45 -12.73 -1.17 18.90
C ASP A 45 -12.40 -2.32 19.86
N ALA A 46 -12.29 -3.55 19.34
CA ALA A 46 -11.82 -4.68 20.12
C ALA A 46 -10.39 -4.46 20.64
N ILE A 47 -9.47 -3.97 19.79
CA ILE A 47 -8.09 -3.64 20.20
C ILE A 47 -8.08 -2.54 21.26
N ARG A 48 -8.86 -1.47 21.09
CA ARG A 48 -8.92 -0.32 22.00
C ARG A 48 -9.50 -0.67 23.37
N LYS A 49 -10.55 -1.48 23.40
CA LYS A 49 -11.26 -1.87 24.64
C LYS A 49 -10.65 -3.10 25.32
N GLY A 50 -9.79 -3.85 24.62
CA GLY A 50 -9.05 -4.98 25.15
C GLY A 50 -9.86 -6.27 25.20
N ASP A 51 -9.32 -7.27 25.90
CA ASP A 51 -9.69 -8.69 25.76
C ASP A 51 -11.15 -9.02 26.15
N ASN A 52 -11.84 -8.11 26.84
CA ASN A 52 -13.25 -8.22 27.20
C ASN A 52 -14.22 -7.72 26.11
N HIS A 53 -13.72 -7.28 24.97
CA HIS A 53 -14.53 -6.77 23.86
C HIS A 53 -14.20 -7.51 22.55
N PRO A 54 -14.89 -8.62 22.24
CA PRO A 54 -14.66 -9.34 21.01
C PRO A 54 -15.16 -8.53 19.80
N ALA A 55 -14.52 -8.72 18.65
CA ALA A 55 -14.99 -8.16 17.39
C ALA A 55 -16.04 -9.09 16.76
N THR A 56 -16.97 -8.50 16.01
CA THR A 56 -17.94 -9.22 15.19
C THR A 56 -17.80 -8.80 13.72
N ILE A 57 -17.62 -9.77 12.83
CA ILE A 57 -17.58 -9.60 11.37
C ILE A 57 -18.41 -10.71 10.74
N ASN A 58 -19.36 -10.37 9.84
CA ASN A 58 -20.21 -11.32 9.12
C ASN A 58 -20.82 -12.38 10.06
N ASP A 59 -21.46 -11.91 11.15
CA ASP A 59 -22.08 -12.72 12.21
C ASP A 59 -21.15 -13.67 12.97
N LYS A 60 -19.83 -13.51 12.82
CA LYS A 60 -18.82 -14.26 13.57
C LYS A 60 -18.19 -13.37 14.62
N THR A 61 -18.31 -13.78 15.88
CA THR A 61 -17.68 -13.14 17.03
C THR A 61 -16.37 -13.86 17.39
N PHE A 62 -15.30 -13.11 17.61
CA PHE A 62 -13.97 -13.66 17.90
C PHE A 62 -13.13 -12.66 18.71
N ASN A 63 -12.19 -13.20 19.49
CA ASN A 63 -11.20 -12.40 20.18
C ASN A 63 -10.16 -11.87 19.19
N VAL A 64 -9.76 -10.62 19.38
CA VAL A 64 -8.75 -9.94 18.56
C VAL A 64 -7.44 -9.88 19.34
N SER A 65 -6.34 -10.30 18.71
CA SER A 65 -5.00 -10.11 19.27
C SER A 65 -4.60 -8.64 19.16
N LYS A 66 -3.96 -8.11 20.21
CA LYS A 66 -3.52 -6.71 20.26
C LYS A 66 -2.40 -6.40 19.27
N GLU A 67 -1.73 -7.44 18.79
CA GLU A 67 -0.64 -7.38 17.81
C GLU A 67 -1.15 -7.16 16.39
N THR A 68 -2.46 -7.31 16.12
CA THR A 68 -3.03 -7.13 14.78
C THR A 68 -2.80 -5.73 14.21
N GLY A 69 -2.27 -5.67 12.99
CA GLY A 69 -2.02 -4.44 12.25
C GLY A 69 -2.73 -4.44 10.90
N LEU A 70 -3.45 -3.36 10.59
CA LEU A 70 -4.11 -3.18 9.29
C LEU A 70 -3.54 -1.94 8.61
N PHE A 71 -3.03 -2.12 7.40
CA PHE A 71 -2.41 -1.08 6.59
C PHE A 71 -3.03 -1.09 5.20
N ILE A 72 -3.18 0.10 4.61
CA ILE A 72 -3.70 0.25 3.26
C ILE A 72 -2.73 1.11 2.45
N THR A 73 -2.60 0.82 1.16
CA THR A 73 -1.98 1.74 0.21
C THR A 73 -3.07 2.30 -0.71
N MET A 74 -2.84 3.52 -1.17
CA MET A 74 -3.73 4.19 -2.11
C MET A 74 -2.90 4.93 -3.15
N ASN A 75 -3.37 4.90 -4.39
CA ASN A 75 -2.80 5.64 -5.50
C ASN A 75 -3.84 6.68 -5.97
N PRO A 76 -3.87 7.89 -5.37
CA PRO A 76 -4.80 8.93 -5.78
C PRO A 76 -4.53 9.39 -7.22
N GLY A 77 -5.56 9.82 -7.95
CA GLY A 77 -5.43 10.42 -9.28
C GLY A 77 -5.29 9.44 -10.44
N TYR A 78 -5.23 8.12 -10.19
CA TYR A 78 -5.30 7.10 -11.24
C TYR A 78 -6.76 6.81 -11.62
N ALA A 79 -7.01 6.47 -12.89
CA ALA A 79 -8.35 6.09 -13.35
C ALA A 79 -8.88 4.83 -12.63
N GLY A 80 -10.18 4.79 -12.37
CA GLY A 80 -10.83 3.68 -11.66
C GLY A 80 -10.50 3.61 -10.16
N ARG A 81 -10.12 4.73 -9.55
CA ARG A 81 -9.83 4.83 -8.11
C ARG A 81 -10.90 5.60 -7.38
N SER A 82 -11.51 4.96 -6.38
CA SER A 82 -12.46 5.56 -5.47
C SER A 82 -11.76 6.48 -4.47
N VAL A 83 -12.41 7.56 -4.06
CA VAL A 83 -12.01 8.27 -2.84
C VAL A 83 -12.48 7.43 -1.65
N LEU A 84 -11.64 7.32 -0.61
CA LEU A 84 -12.04 6.61 0.60
C LEU A 84 -13.10 7.45 1.33
N PRO A 85 -14.21 6.86 1.78
CA PRO A 85 -15.19 7.60 2.57
C PRO A 85 -14.58 8.09 3.89
N ASP A 86 -15.05 9.24 4.38
CA ASP A 86 -14.42 9.97 5.50
C ASP A 86 -14.34 9.14 6.78
N ASN A 87 -15.36 8.33 7.05
CA ASN A 87 -15.39 7.42 8.19
C ASN A 87 -14.22 6.44 8.17
N LEU A 88 -13.91 5.87 7.01
CA LEU A 88 -12.81 4.94 6.81
C LEU A 88 -11.47 5.68 6.88
N THR A 89 -11.36 6.84 6.24
CA THR A 89 -10.14 7.66 6.28
C THR A 89 -9.76 8.04 7.71
N ALA A 90 -10.74 8.38 8.56
CA ALA A 90 -10.53 8.70 9.96
C ALA A 90 -9.99 7.54 10.82
N MET A 91 -10.15 6.28 10.37
CA MET A 91 -9.62 5.10 11.05
C MET A 91 -8.12 4.89 10.80
N PHE A 92 -7.55 5.52 9.76
CA PHE A 92 -6.15 5.35 9.37
C PHE A 92 -5.34 6.63 9.59
N ARG A 93 -4.02 6.46 9.73
CA ARG A 93 -3.08 7.59 9.73
C ARG A 93 -2.53 7.78 8.32
N PRO A 94 -2.70 8.95 7.69
CA PRO A 94 -2.17 9.19 6.35
C PRO A 94 -0.65 9.28 6.37
N VAL A 95 -0.01 8.64 5.40
CA VAL A 95 1.42 8.75 5.13
C VAL A 95 1.59 9.06 3.64
N ALA A 96 2.19 10.20 3.32
CA ALA A 96 2.50 10.57 1.95
C ALA A 96 3.83 9.93 1.53
N MET A 97 3.77 8.98 0.60
CA MET A 97 4.96 8.37 0.01
C MET A 97 5.54 9.33 -1.04
N MET A 98 6.74 9.85 -0.77
CA MET A 98 7.44 10.75 -1.69
C MET A 98 8.15 9.98 -2.81
N ALA A 99 8.43 10.66 -3.92
CA ALA A 99 9.19 10.08 -5.01
C ALA A 99 10.56 9.58 -4.51
N PRO A 100 10.95 8.34 -4.83
CA PRO A 100 12.19 7.76 -4.33
C PRO A 100 13.43 8.39 -4.97
N GLU A 101 14.56 8.30 -4.27
CA GLU A 101 15.85 8.75 -4.80
C GLU A 101 16.45 7.67 -5.74
N LEU A 102 16.31 7.90 -7.06
CA LEU A 102 16.73 6.95 -8.09
C LEU A 102 18.24 6.60 -8.02
N TYR A 103 19.10 7.56 -7.67
CA TYR A 103 20.54 7.34 -7.54
C TYR A 103 20.87 6.27 -6.51
N ALA A 104 20.29 6.37 -5.32
CA ALA A 104 20.52 5.42 -4.24
C ALA A 104 20.05 4.01 -4.62
N ILE A 105 18.87 3.90 -5.25
CA ILE A 105 18.31 2.63 -5.70
C ILE A 105 19.21 1.97 -6.75
N ILE A 106 19.58 2.68 -7.82
CA ILE A 106 20.45 2.13 -8.87
C ILE A 106 21.81 1.73 -8.29
N LYS A 107 22.41 2.56 -7.42
CA LYS A 107 23.70 2.25 -6.80
C LYS A 107 23.63 0.93 -6.02
N ILE A 108 22.58 0.73 -5.22
CA ILE A 108 22.36 -0.50 -4.46
C ILE A 108 22.13 -1.69 -5.40
N SER A 109 21.31 -1.53 -6.44
CA SER A 109 21.08 -2.58 -7.45
C SER A 109 22.36 -2.98 -8.18
N LEU A 110 23.20 -2.03 -8.58
CA LEU A 110 24.49 -2.33 -9.20
C LEU A 110 25.43 -3.04 -8.21
N MET A 111 25.39 -2.67 -6.93
CA MET A 111 26.19 -3.34 -5.91
C MET A 111 25.75 -4.79 -5.69
N SER A 112 24.44 -5.08 -5.72
CA SER A 112 23.94 -6.46 -5.60
C SER A 112 24.31 -7.35 -6.78
N GLU A 113 24.54 -6.76 -7.96
CA GLU A 113 25.02 -7.47 -9.16
C GLU A 113 26.56 -7.58 -9.23
N GLY A 114 27.29 -7.09 -8.22
CA GLY A 114 28.74 -7.24 -8.11
C GLY A 114 29.57 -6.20 -8.88
N PHE A 115 28.96 -5.12 -9.36
CA PHE A 115 29.71 -4.01 -9.94
C PHE A 115 30.56 -3.30 -8.86
N THR A 116 31.78 -2.91 -9.20
CA THR A 116 32.70 -2.24 -8.26
C THR A 116 32.64 -0.71 -8.35
N ASN A 117 32.44 -0.15 -9.54
CA ASN A 117 32.36 1.29 -9.79
C ASN A 117 30.92 1.83 -9.76
N THR A 118 30.14 1.42 -8.74
CA THR A 118 28.68 1.65 -8.69
C THR A 118 28.29 3.12 -8.61
N GLU A 119 29.10 3.97 -7.97
CA GLU A 119 28.80 5.39 -7.84
C GLU A 119 28.80 6.12 -9.18
N ASN A 120 29.83 5.87 -9.99
CA ASN A 120 29.95 6.49 -11.31
C ASN A 120 28.89 5.93 -12.26
N LEU A 121 28.69 4.61 -12.24
CA LEU A 121 27.67 3.95 -13.05
C LEU A 121 26.25 4.45 -12.72
N ALA A 122 25.89 4.53 -11.43
CA ALA A 122 24.59 5.05 -11.01
C ALA A 122 24.38 6.50 -11.44
N LYS A 123 25.39 7.38 -11.29
CA LYS A 123 25.32 8.77 -11.78
C LYS A 123 25.04 8.82 -13.28
N LYS A 124 25.72 7.99 -14.07
CA LYS A 124 25.53 7.92 -15.52
C LYS A 124 24.11 7.48 -15.88
N VAL A 125 23.59 6.43 -15.25
CA VAL A 125 22.24 5.92 -15.53
C VAL A 125 21.18 6.97 -15.14
N VAL A 126 21.27 7.58 -13.95
CA VAL A 126 20.34 8.64 -13.53
C VAL A 126 20.35 9.80 -14.51
N THR A 127 21.55 10.28 -14.87
CA THR A 127 21.71 11.40 -15.80
C THR A 127 21.15 11.05 -17.18
N MET A 128 21.41 9.83 -17.67
CA MET A 128 20.89 9.35 -18.94
C MET A 128 19.37 9.37 -18.97
N TYR A 129 18.69 8.80 -17.96
CA TYR A 129 17.22 8.78 -17.91
C TYR A 129 16.62 10.18 -17.76
N ASP A 130 17.25 11.05 -16.97
CA ASP A 130 16.83 12.46 -16.84
C ASP A 130 16.96 13.21 -18.17
N LEU A 131 18.07 13.00 -18.90
CA LEU A 131 18.28 13.58 -20.23
C LEU A 131 17.29 13.03 -21.26
N MET A 132 17.05 11.71 -21.28
CA MET A 132 16.07 11.08 -22.18
C MET A 132 14.67 11.66 -21.97
N LYS A 133 14.25 11.82 -20.71
CA LYS A 133 12.96 12.44 -20.37
C LYS A 133 12.84 13.90 -20.81
N LYS A 134 13.94 14.66 -20.80
CA LYS A 134 13.96 16.09 -21.14
C LYS A 134 14.17 16.36 -22.63
N GLN A 135 14.91 15.50 -23.33
CA GLN A 135 15.40 15.76 -24.69
C GLN A 135 14.68 14.94 -25.76
N LEU A 136 14.16 13.75 -25.43
CA LEU A 136 13.42 12.95 -26.40
C LEU A 136 12.02 13.52 -26.63
N SER A 137 11.45 13.23 -27.80
CA SER A 137 10.08 13.59 -28.10
C SER A 137 9.12 12.89 -27.14
N LYS A 138 7.99 13.54 -26.82
CA LYS A 138 6.95 12.94 -26.00
C LYS A 138 6.21 11.91 -26.84
N GLN A 139 6.44 10.63 -26.57
CA GLN A 139 5.74 9.51 -27.21
C GLN A 139 5.05 8.67 -26.13
N ASP A 140 3.86 8.16 -26.43
CA ASP A 140 3.06 7.40 -25.45
C ASP A 140 3.74 6.09 -25.00
N HIS A 141 4.60 5.52 -25.85
CA HIS A 141 5.32 4.28 -25.57
C HIS A 141 6.66 4.49 -24.84
N TYR A 142 7.06 5.74 -24.58
CA TYR A 142 8.27 6.01 -23.80
C TYR A 142 7.95 6.00 -22.31
N ASP A 143 8.59 5.07 -21.58
CA ASP A 143 8.55 5.00 -20.14
C ASP A 143 9.95 5.21 -19.56
N PHE A 144 10.14 6.35 -18.90
CA PHE A 144 11.36 6.71 -18.17
C PHE A 144 11.13 6.70 -16.65
N SER A 145 10.08 6.01 -16.18
CA SER A 145 9.79 5.85 -14.76
C SER A 145 10.78 4.90 -14.09
N MET A 146 10.83 4.94 -12.75
CA MET A 146 11.59 4.01 -11.92
C MET A 146 11.37 2.54 -12.30
N ARG A 147 10.17 2.18 -12.77
CA ARG A 147 9.83 0.80 -13.13
C ARG A 147 10.62 0.32 -14.35
N ALA A 148 10.86 1.20 -15.32
CA ALA A 148 11.63 0.87 -16.51
C ALA A 148 13.15 0.76 -16.23
N VAL A 149 13.62 1.36 -15.13
CA VAL A 149 15.04 1.39 -14.76
C VAL A 149 15.48 0.14 -14.00
N LYS A 150 14.55 -0.58 -13.36
CA LYS A 150 14.82 -1.76 -12.52
C LYS A 150 14.75 -3.04 -13.35
#